data_AF-A0A7S0CTE5-F1
#
_entry.id   AF-A0A7S0CTE5-F1
#
_cell.length_a   1.000
_cell.length_b   1.000
_cell.length_c   1.000
_cell.angle_alpha   90.00
_cell.angle_beta   90.00
_cell.angle_gamma   90.00
#
_symmetry.space_group_name_H-M   'P 1'
#
loop_
_entity.id
_entity.type
_entity.pdbx_description
1 polymer ?
#
loop_
_entity_poly.entity_id
_entity_poly.type
_entity_poly.pdbx_seq_one_letter_code
_entity_poly.pdbx_strand_id
1 'polypeptide(L)'
;AAAALALAHAAAWLADDERGLTIETLGDAESGDADAREHRALSLSALARVRPELVLASHASVALNGLARHARDPERETARVAAVLGMGRLAVASALQNGAACLYAPKICPLLARALRDDGAYVRAASAFCLSRLCLASPDAVAPHLGAFVPALADVAAADKSKDARFHADRAIRAALRIEDEEDGLLFAQEALRAGGAAHAARARLSDVVLRRLKGLPALDPLDAADT
;
A
#
# COMPACT_ATOMS: atom_id res chain seq x y z
N ALA A 1 -7.87 20.12 8.04
CA ALA A 1 -6.72 19.92 7.13
C ALA A 1 -5.55 20.89 7.39
N ALA A 2 -5.77 22.21 7.45
CA ALA A 2 -4.68 23.18 7.70
C ALA A 2 -3.97 22.98 9.05
N ALA A 3 -4.73 22.73 10.13
CA ALA A 3 -4.17 22.45 11.46
C ALA A 3 -3.28 21.19 11.49
N ALA A 4 -3.73 20.10 10.86
CA ALA A 4 -2.96 18.85 10.74
C ALA A 4 -1.62 19.07 9.99
N LEU A 5 -1.63 19.90 8.94
CA LEU A 5 -0.43 20.28 8.22
C LEU A 5 0.50 21.15 9.05
N ALA A 6 -0.02 22.17 9.72
CA ALA A 6 0.76 23.03 10.60
C ALA A 6 1.44 22.21 11.71
N LEU A 7 0.70 21.28 12.34
CA LEU A 7 1.26 20.36 13.32
C LEU A 7 2.35 19.47 12.71
N ALA A 8 2.15 18.95 11.49
CA ALA A 8 3.16 18.13 10.84
C ALA A 8 4.46 18.89 10.54
N HIS A 9 4.37 20.17 10.18
CA HIS A 9 5.54 21.04 10.01
C HIS A 9 6.19 21.41 11.33
N ALA A 10 5.40 21.73 12.37
CA ALA A 10 5.90 22.06 13.69
C ALA A 10 6.61 20.85 14.35
N ALA A 11 6.07 19.65 14.18
CA ALA A 11 6.62 18.41 14.71
C ALA A 11 8.02 18.08 14.18
N ALA A 12 8.45 18.68 13.06
CA ALA A 12 9.82 18.55 12.57
C ALA A 12 10.85 19.22 13.49
N TRP A 13 10.42 20.19 14.30
CA TRP A 13 11.28 20.98 15.19
C TRP A 13 11.22 20.53 16.65
N LEU A 14 10.32 19.59 16.98
CA LEU A 14 10.25 19.00 18.32
C LEU A 14 11.48 18.13 18.60
N ALA A 15 11.82 18.01 19.88
CA ALA A 15 12.77 17.00 20.35
C ALA A 15 12.22 15.59 20.05
N ASP A 16 13.10 14.58 20.01
CA ASP A 16 12.69 13.22 19.63
C ASP A 16 11.64 12.63 20.60
N ASP A 17 11.84 12.81 21.91
CA ASP A 17 10.89 12.33 22.93
C ASP A 17 9.51 13.01 22.78
N GLU A 18 9.48 14.33 22.58
CA GLU A 18 8.24 15.09 22.39
C GLU A 18 7.51 14.69 21.09
N ARG A 19 8.29 14.44 20.03
CA ARG A 19 7.75 13.95 18.75
C ARG A 19 7.18 12.54 18.91
N GLY A 20 7.85 11.66 19.65
CA GLY A 20 7.36 10.33 19.99
C GLY A 20 6.03 10.37 20.74
N LEU A 21 5.94 11.17 21.81
CA LEU A 21 4.71 11.40 22.57
C LEU A 21 3.58 11.97 21.70
N THR A 22 3.91 12.90 20.81
CA THR A 22 2.95 13.46 19.85
C THR A 22 2.40 12.36 18.93
N ILE A 23 3.28 11.53 18.35
CA ILE A 23 2.88 10.42 17.47
C ILE A 23 2.03 9.40 18.21
N GLU A 24 2.38 9.06 19.45
CA GLU A 24 1.62 8.16 20.30
C GLU A 24 0.21 8.71 20.59
N THR A 25 0.12 9.98 20.98
CA THR A 25 -1.15 10.67 21.24
C THR A 25 -2.03 10.72 19.99
N LEU A 26 -1.43 10.96 18.82
CA LEU A 26 -2.15 10.92 17.54
C LEU A 26 -2.53 9.48 17.13
N GLY A 27 -1.81 8.47 17.59
CA GLY A 27 -2.09 7.06 17.35
C GLY A 27 -3.18 6.47 18.25
N ASP A 28 -3.66 7.24 19.23
CA ASP A 28 -4.82 6.88 20.04
C ASP A 28 -6.12 7.06 19.24
N ALA A 29 -6.71 5.91 18.87
CA ALA A 29 -7.97 5.81 18.14
C ALA A 29 -9.13 5.39 19.05
N GLU A 30 -8.92 5.25 20.36
CA GLU A 30 -9.95 4.78 21.29
C GLU A 30 -10.54 5.93 22.11
N SER A 31 -9.75 6.98 22.38
CA SER A 31 -10.25 8.14 23.10
C SER A 31 -10.93 9.17 22.19
N GLY A 32 -11.86 9.93 22.76
CA GLY A 32 -12.51 11.07 22.10
C GLY A 32 -13.67 10.68 21.18
N ASP A 33 -14.36 11.70 20.70
CA ASP A 33 -15.44 11.56 19.73
C ASP A 33 -14.91 11.28 18.31
N ALA A 34 -15.83 11.03 17.38
CA ALA A 34 -15.49 10.72 15.99
C ALA A 34 -14.67 11.84 15.31
N ASP A 35 -14.94 13.10 15.63
CA ASP A 35 -14.19 14.25 15.09
C ASP A 35 -12.76 14.26 15.63
N ALA A 36 -12.56 14.01 16.93
CA ALA A 36 -11.23 13.92 17.53
C ALA A 36 -10.39 12.81 16.89
N ARG A 37 -10.97 11.62 16.71
CA ARG A 37 -10.30 10.50 16.03
C ARG A 37 -9.93 10.83 14.59
N GLU A 38 -10.85 11.45 13.84
CA GLU A 38 -10.58 11.91 12.48
C GLU A 38 -9.43 12.92 12.42
N HIS A 39 -9.44 13.93 13.29
CA HIS A 39 -8.36 14.93 13.34
C HIS A 39 -7.00 14.32 13.67
N ARG A 40 -6.97 13.32 14.56
CA ARG A 40 -5.75 12.58 14.88
C ARG A 40 -5.23 11.77 13.70
N ALA A 41 -6.11 11.01 13.03
CA ALA A 41 -5.77 10.26 11.83
C ALA A 41 -5.22 11.16 10.72
N LEU A 42 -5.85 12.31 10.49
CA LEU A 42 -5.40 13.32 9.52
C LEU A 42 -4.02 13.89 9.88
N SER A 43 -3.78 14.17 11.15
CA SER A 43 -2.50 14.71 11.64
C SER A 43 -1.38 13.68 11.53
N LEU A 44 -1.64 12.42 11.89
CA LEU A 44 -0.68 11.33 11.76
C LEU A 44 -0.36 11.05 10.28
N SER A 45 -1.37 11.09 9.41
CA SER A 45 -1.20 10.99 7.95
C SER A 45 -0.43 12.17 7.36
N ALA A 46 -0.59 13.37 7.91
CA ALA A 46 0.15 14.56 7.51
C ALA A 46 1.62 14.48 7.94
N LEU A 47 1.93 13.98 9.13
CA LEU A 47 3.31 13.70 9.57
C LEU A 47 4.02 12.76 8.61
N ALA A 48 3.38 11.63 8.28
CA ALA A 48 3.88 10.68 7.30
C ALA A 48 4.05 11.27 5.88
N ARG A 49 3.36 12.37 5.57
CA ARG A 49 3.50 13.08 4.29
C ARG A 49 4.64 14.09 4.28
N VAL A 50 4.81 14.85 5.36
CA VAL A 50 5.72 16.01 5.38
C VAL A 50 7.13 15.60 5.75
N ARG A 51 7.31 14.67 6.69
CA ARG A 51 8.62 14.19 7.17
C ARG A 51 8.58 12.68 7.47
N PRO A 52 8.37 11.82 6.46
CA PRO A 52 8.36 10.38 6.69
C PRO A 52 9.68 9.87 7.27
N GLU A 53 10.81 10.52 6.98
CA GLU A 53 12.14 10.12 7.45
C GLU A 53 12.25 10.22 8.98
N LEU A 54 11.71 11.29 9.57
CA LEU A 54 11.70 11.49 11.02
C LEU A 54 10.82 10.45 11.73
N VAL A 55 9.69 10.09 11.10
CA VAL A 55 8.82 9.04 11.63
C VAL A 55 9.52 7.68 11.52
N LEU A 56 10.18 7.40 10.39
CA LEU A 56 10.83 6.12 10.14
C LEU A 56 12.06 5.88 11.03
N ALA A 57 12.81 6.93 11.37
CA ALA A 57 14.03 6.82 12.16
C ALA A 57 13.79 6.30 13.59
N SER A 58 12.80 6.87 14.30
CA SER A 58 12.61 6.62 15.74
C SER A 58 11.23 6.08 16.13
N HIS A 59 10.20 6.27 15.31
CA HIS A 59 8.80 6.10 15.75
C HIS A 59 7.92 5.29 14.78
N ALA A 60 8.53 4.58 13.82
CA ALA A 60 7.81 3.90 12.75
C ALA A 60 6.77 2.91 13.28
N SER A 61 7.15 2.09 14.25
CA SER A 61 6.26 1.07 14.85
C SER A 61 5.05 1.71 15.54
N VAL A 62 5.27 2.79 16.30
CA VAL A 62 4.20 3.51 17.01
C VAL A 62 3.25 4.15 16.00
N ALA A 63 3.79 4.86 15.01
CA ALA A 63 3.00 5.51 13.96
C ALA A 63 2.19 4.49 13.14
N LEU A 64 2.80 3.39 12.72
CA LEU A 64 2.12 2.34 11.94
C LEU A 64 1.02 1.65 12.75
N ASN A 65 1.23 1.41 14.05
CA ASN A 65 0.19 0.87 14.92
C ASN A 65 -0.97 1.85 15.06
N GLY A 66 -0.69 3.14 15.27
CA GLY A 66 -1.71 4.20 15.32
C GLY A 66 -2.53 4.29 14.03
N LEU A 67 -1.84 4.31 12.88
CA LEU A 67 -2.51 4.29 11.56
C LEU A 67 -3.32 3.00 11.37
N ALA A 68 -2.81 1.83 11.78
CA ALA A 68 -3.54 0.57 11.65
C ALA A 68 -4.83 0.53 12.50
N ARG A 69 -4.86 1.24 13.64
CA ARG A 69 -6.06 1.44 14.46
C ARG A 69 -7.05 2.38 13.77
N HIS A 70 -6.60 3.56 13.33
CA HIS A 70 -7.44 4.53 12.61
C HIS A 70 -7.99 3.98 11.28
N ALA A 71 -7.28 3.07 10.63
CA ALA A 71 -7.75 2.37 9.43
C ALA A 71 -8.96 1.45 9.69
N ARG A 72 -9.36 1.27 10.96
CA ARG A 72 -10.56 0.51 11.38
C ARG A 72 -11.60 1.42 12.05
N ASP A 73 -11.50 2.74 11.89
CA ASP A 73 -12.47 3.65 12.52
C ASP A 73 -13.90 3.29 12.07
N PRO A 74 -14.81 3.03 13.03
CA PRO A 74 -16.15 2.53 12.73
C PRO A 74 -17.07 3.58 12.10
N GLU A 75 -16.78 4.86 12.30
CA GLU A 75 -17.70 5.95 11.97
C GLU A 75 -17.21 6.79 10.81
N ARG A 76 -15.90 7.12 10.76
CA ARG A 76 -15.35 8.11 9.84
C ARG A 76 -14.55 7.46 8.71
N GLU A 77 -15.15 7.42 7.52
CA GLU A 77 -14.46 7.02 6.28
C GLU A 77 -13.20 7.87 6.06
N THR A 78 -13.27 9.17 6.34
CA THR A 78 -12.15 10.12 6.23
C THR A 78 -10.97 9.76 7.13
N ALA A 79 -11.22 9.29 8.36
CA ALA A 79 -10.19 8.77 9.26
C ALA A 79 -9.51 7.53 8.66
N ARG A 80 -10.31 6.58 8.14
CA ARG A 80 -9.79 5.37 7.48
C ARG A 80 -8.97 5.72 6.23
N VAL A 81 -9.43 6.64 5.39
CA VAL A 81 -8.70 7.13 4.20
C VAL A 81 -7.37 7.75 4.62
N ALA A 82 -7.39 8.65 5.61
CA ALA A 82 -6.18 9.31 6.10
C ALA A 82 -5.15 8.29 6.60
N ALA A 83 -5.61 7.29 7.36
CA ALA A 83 -4.78 6.23 7.89
C ALA A 83 -4.13 5.38 6.79
N VAL A 84 -4.92 4.96 5.79
CA VAL A 84 -4.44 4.18 4.63
C VAL A 84 -3.39 4.97 3.85
N LEU A 85 -3.64 6.25 3.58
CA LEU A 85 -2.67 7.12 2.90
C LEU A 85 -1.40 7.31 3.72
N GLY A 86 -1.51 7.42 5.05
CA GLY A 86 -0.36 7.53 5.95
C GLY A 86 0.52 6.29 5.89
N MET A 87 -0.08 5.09 5.96
CA MET A 87 0.65 3.82 5.85
C MET A 87 1.35 3.69 4.50
N GLY A 88 0.66 4.02 3.41
CA GLY A 88 1.24 3.98 2.07
C GLY A 88 2.44 4.91 1.90
N ARG A 89 2.38 6.12 2.49
CA ARG A 89 3.50 7.07 2.44
C ARG A 89 4.72 6.57 3.22
N LEU A 90 4.51 6.02 4.42
CA LEU A 90 5.61 5.42 5.19
C LEU A 90 6.20 4.20 4.48
N ALA A 91 5.37 3.37 3.85
CA ALA A 91 5.85 2.22 3.07
C ALA A 91 6.72 2.68 1.89
N VAL A 92 6.25 3.67 1.12
CA VAL A 92 7.00 4.21 -0.01
C VAL A 92 8.31 4.84 0.46
N ALA A 93 8.29 5.66 1.51
CA ALA A 93 9.50 6.27 2.04
C ALA A 93 10.51 5.23 2.55
N SER A 94 10.03 4.20 3.25
CA SER A 94 10.87 3.09 3.71
C SER A 94 11.47 2.30 2.53
N ALA A 95 10.69 2.07 1.47
CA ALA A 95 11.15 1.38 0.29
C ALA A 95 12.18 2.19 -0.50
N LEU A 96 12.02 3.52 -0.58
CA LEU A 96 13.01 4.40 -1.21
C LEU A 96 14.32 4.49 -0.41
N GLN A 97 14.26 4.37 0.93
CA GLN A 97 15.45 4.38 1.78
C GLN A 97 16.21 3.04 1.77
N ASN A 98 15.50 1.92 1.72
CA ASN A 98 16.07 0.58 1.97
C ASN A 98 15.98 -0.37 0.78
N GLY A 99 15.37 0.03 -0.33
CA GLY A 99 15.14 -0.83 -1.49
C GLY A 99 14.41 -2.12 -1.11
N ALA A 100 14.96 -3.25 -1.57
CA ALA A 100 14.44 -4.60 -1.27
C ALA A 100 14.37 -4.93 0.23
N ALA A 101 15.17 -4.27 1.08
CA ALA A 101 15.17 -4.46 2.53
C ALA A 101 14.08 -3.63 3.24
N CYS A 102 12.95 -3.34 2.59
CA CYS A 102 11.85 -2.57 3.16
C CYS A 102 11.22 -3.31 4.35
N LEU A 103 11.66 -2.97 5.57
CA LEU A 103 11.28 -3.63 6.83
C LEU A 103 9.76 -3.63 7.10
N TYR A 104 9.04 -2.66 6.56
CA TYR A 104 7.61 -2.48 6.84
C TYR A 104 6.68 -3.04 5.76
N ALA A 105 7.20 -3.45 4.60
CA ALA A 105 6.39 -4.05 3.53
C ALA A 105 5.58 -5.28 4.02
N PRO A 106 6.15 -6.23 4.80
CA PRO A 106 5.39 -7.38 5.30
C PRO A 106 4.22 -7.01 6.20
N LYS A 107 4.30 -5.88 6.92
CA LYS A 107 3.24 -5.42 7.83
C LYS A 107 2.19 -4.57 7.11
N ILE A 108 2.61 -3.74 6.16
CA ILE A 108 1.74 -2.77 5.49
C ILE A 108 0.96 -3.40 4.34
N CYS A 109 1.58 -4.29 3.54
CA CYS A 109 0.91 -4.92 2.40
C CYS A 109 -0.40 -5.64 2.80
N PRO A 110 -0.45 -6.45 3.88
CA PRO A 110 -1.71 -7.07 4.33
C PRO A 110 -2.77 -6.05 4.80
N LEU A 111 -2.36 -4.93 5.43
CA LEU A 111 -3.27 -3.88 5.88
C LEU A 111 -3.90 -3.15 4.69
N LEU A 112 -3.10 -2.82 3.68
CA LEU A 112 -3.59 -2.25 2.42
C LEU A 112 -4.50 -3.25 1.69
N ALA A 113 -4.12 -4.52 1.63
CA ALA A 113 -4.94 -5.57 1.02
C ALA A 113 -6.31 -5.73 1.71
N ARG A 114 -6.39 -5.53 3.03
CA ARG A 114 -7.67 -5.47 3.74
C ARG A 114 -8.47 -4.23 3.35
N ALA A 115 -7.83 -3.06 3.27
CA ALA A 115 -8.49 -1.81 2.90
C ALA A 115 -9.03 -1.80 1.45
N LEU A 116 -8.53 -2.66 0.56
CA LEU A 116 -9.14 -2.91 -0.76
C LEU A 116 -10.53 -3.55 -0.68
N ARG A 117 -10.93 -4.07 0.48
CA ARG A 117 -12.24 -4.67 0.75
C ARG A 117 -13.09 -3.82 1.71
N ASP A 118 -12.70 -2.58 1.97
CA ASP A 118 -13.47 -1.65 2.79
C ASP A 118 -14.80 -1.29 2.11
N ASP A 119 -15.83 -1.01 2.88
CA ASP A 119 -17.14 -0.59 2.36
C ASP A 119 -17.05 0.79 1.68
N GLY A 120 -16.16 1.66 2.16
CA GLY A 120 -15.89 3.00 1.65
C GLY A 120 -15.13 2.98 0.33
N ALA A 121 -15.74 3.57 -0.71
CA ALA A 121 -15.12 3.66 -2.03
C ALA A 121 -13.81 4.48 -2.03
N TYR A 122 -13.72 5.52 -1.18
CA TYR A 122 -12.51 6.32 -1.07
C TYR A 122 -11.40 5.57 -0.35
N VAL A 123 -11.73 4.69 0.60
CA VAL A 123 -10.74 3.84 1.30
C VAL A 123 -10.15 2.82 0.33
N ARG A 124 -10.99 2.15 -0.48
CA ARG A 124 -10.50 1.22 -1.51
C ARG A 124 -9.62 1.92 -2.54
N ALA A 125 -10.04 3.10 -3.02
CA ALA A 125 -9.24 3.91 -3.95
C ALA A 125 -7.91 4.35 -3.34
N ALA A 126 -7.91 4.82 -2.08
CA ALA A 126 -6.71 5.21 -1.36
C ALA A 126 -5.73 4.03 -1.20
N SER A 127 -6.25 2.84 -0.91
CA SER A 127 -5.42 1.63 -0.78
C SER A 127 -4.80 1.23 -2.11
N ALA A 128 -5.60 1.18 -3.18
CA ALA A 128 -5.11 0.88 -4.53
C ALA A 128 -4.06 1.90 -4.99
N PHE A 129 -4.28 3.19 -4.69
CA PHE A 129 -3.32 4.26 -4.96
C PHE A 129 -1.99 4.03 -4.22
N CYS A 130 -2.05 3.71 -2.93
CA CYS A 130 -0.85 3.44 -2.12
C CYS A 130 -0.07 2.23 -2.63
N LEU A 131 -0.76 1.14 -2.96
CA LEU A 131 -0.14 -0.06 -3.53
C LEU A 131 0.49 0.25 -4.89
N SER A 132 -0.17 1.02 -5.77
CA SER A 132 0.41 1.45 -7.03
C SER A 132 1.71 2.24 -6.84
N ARG A 133 1.70 3.21 -5.92
CA ARG A 133 2.88 4.01 -5.58
C ARG A 133 4.03 3.16 -5.02
N LEU A 134 3.71 2.18 -4.16
CA LEU A 134 4.70 1.30 -3.56
C LEU A 134 5.34 0.38 -4.61
N CYS A 135 4.52 -0.23 -5.47
CA CYS A 135 5.02 -1.09 -6.56
C CYS A 135 5.92 -0.32 -7.53
N LEU A 136 5.57 0.92 -7.85
CA LEU A 136 6.39 1.78 -8.72
C LEU A 136 7.68 2.25 -8.04
N ALA A 137 7.66 2.48 -6.72
CA ALA A 137 8.83 2.97 -6.00
C ALA A 137 9.88 1.88 -5.77
N SER A 138 9.45 0.65 -5.48
CA SER A 138 10.35 -0.48 -5.30
C SER A 138 9.66 -1.81 -5.63
N PRO A 139 9.75 -2.28 -6.89
CA PRO A 139 9.21 -3.58 -7.29
C PRO A 139 9.80 -4.73 -6.48
N ASP A 140 11.08 -4.67 -6.11
CA ASP A 140 11.78 -5.73 -5.37
C ASP A 140 11.31 -5.86 -3.93
N ALA A 141 10.99 -4.74 -3.26
CA ALA A 141 10.42 -4.76 -1.91
C ALA A 141 9.04 -5.43 -1.86
N VAL A 142 8.32 -5.42 -2.98
CA VAL A 142 6.93 -5.88 -3.07
C VAL A 142 6.81 -7.29 -3.64
N ALA A 143 7.79 -7.74 -4.44
CA ALA A 143 7.79 -9.05 -5.07
C ALA A 143 7.53 -10.24 -4.10
N PRO A 144 8.09 -10.27 -2.87
CA PRO A 144 7.79 -11.34 -1.91
C PRO A 144 6.35 -11.32 -1.37
N HIS A 145 5.60 -10.24 -1.61
CA HIS A 145 4.30 -9.97 -1.00
C HIS A 145 3.15 -9.92 -2.01
N LEU A 146 3.39 -10.26 -3.28
CA LEU A 146 2.36 -10.20 -4.33
C LEU A 146 1.08 -10.97 -3.95
N GLY A 147 1.22 -12.14 -3.34
CA GLY A 147 0.08 -12.96 -2.91
C GLY A 147 -0.80 -12.31 -1.85
N ALA A 148 -0.28 -11.34 -1.08
CA ALA A 148 -1.05 -10.66 -0.05
C ALA A 148 -2.09 -9.69 -0.63
N PHE A 149 -1.82 -9.06 -1.79
CA PHE A 149 -2.62 -7.94 -2.27
C PHE A 149 -3.00 -8.00 -3.76
N VAL A 150 -2.25 -8.68 -4.63
CA VAL A 150 -2.54 -8.74 -6.07
C VAL A 150 -3.91 -9.37 -6.37
N PRO A 151 -4.35 -10.45 -5.69
CA PRO A 151 -5.70 -10.98 -5.87
C PRO A 151 -6.80 -9.95 -5.54
N ALA A 152 -6.64 -9.22 -4.43
CA ALA A 152 -7.58 -8.19 -4.02
C ALA A 152 -7.58 -6.98 -4.99
N LEU A 153 -6.43 -6.61 -5.54
CA LEU A 153 -6.37 -5.61 -6.60
C LEU A 153 -7.10 -6.07 -7.86
N ALA A 154 -6.97 -7.34 -8.24
CA ALA A 154 -7.65 -7.88 -9.41
C ALA A 154 -9.18 -7.89 -9.23
N ASP A 155 -9.67 -8.22 -8.03
CA ASP A 155 -11.09 -8.07 -7.67
C ASP A 155 -11.57 -6.62 -7.84
N VAL A 156 -10.81 -5.66 -7.28
CA VAL A 156 -11.14 -4.23 -7.40
C VAL A 156 -11.13 -3.77 -8.85
N ALA A 157 -10.07 -4.10 -9.62
CA ALA A 157 -9.94 -3.70 -11.02
C ALA A 157 -11.08 -4.23 -11.89
N ALA A 158 -11.53 -5.47 -11.66
CA ALA A 158 -12.57 -6.11 -12.47
C ALA A 158 -13.97 -5.57 -12.15
N ALA A 159 -14.30 -5.36 -10.87
CA ALA A 159 -15.70 -5.24 -10.44
C ALA A 159 -16.03 -4.04 -9.53
N ASP A 160 -15.07 -3.20 -9.13
CA ASP A 160 -15.37 -2.07 -8.24
C ASP A 160 -16.26 -1.02 -8.91
N LYS A 161 -17.21 -0.49 -8.15
CA LYS A 161 -18.12 0.58 -8.58
C LYS A 161 -17.38 1.90 -8.79
N SER A 162 -16.30 2.13 -8.04
CA SER A 162 -15.49 3.35 -8.14
C SER A 162 -14.55 3.29 -9.34
N LYS A 163 -14.64 4.28 -10.23
CA LYS A 163 -13.72 4.43 -11.36
C LYS A 163 -12.27 4.66 -10.90
N ASP A 164 -12.09 5.45 -9.85
CA ASP A 164 -10.76 5.76 -9.30
C ASP A 164 -10.12 4.53 -8.68
N ALA A 165 -10.90 3.72 -7.94
CA ALA A 165 -10.41 2.48 -7.36
C ALA A 165 -9.97 1.50 -8.47
N ARG A 166 -10.79 1.33 -9.52
CA ARG A 166 -10.42 0.49 -10.67
C ARG A 166 -9.17 0.97 -11.39
N PHE A 167 -9.07 2.28 -11.64
CA PHE A 167 -7.91 2.88 -12.31
C PHE A 167 -6.62 2.64 -11.52
N HIS A 168 -6.63 2.94 -10.22
CA HIS A 168 -5.46 2.71 -9.38
C HIS A 168 -5.14 1.24 -9.20
N ALA A 169 -6.14 0.37 -9.17
CA ALA A 169 -5.92 -1.07 -9.06
C ALA A 169 -5.29 -1.65 -10.33
N ASP A 170 -5.76 -1.31 -11.53
CA ASP A 170 -5.13 -1.71 -12.79
C ASP A 170 -3.68 -1.21 -12.87
N ARG A 171 -3.44 0.05 -12.52
CA ARG A 171 -2.09 0.62 -12.46
C ARG A 171 -1.20 -0.11 -11.46
N ALA A 172 -1.72 -0.47 -10.29
CA ALA A 172 -0.99 -1.22 -9.28
C ALA A 172 -0.64 -2.63 -9.75
N ILE A 173 -1.56 -3.34 -10.40
CA ILE A 173 -1.32 -4.68 -10.95
C ILE A 173 -0.21 -4.66 -11.98
N ARG A 174 -0.24 -3.70 -12.92
CA ARG A 174 0.80 -3.56 -13.96
C ARG A 174 2.17 -3.34 -13.35
N ALA A 175 2.27 -2.44 -12.36
CA ALA A 175 3.52 -2.17 -11.66
C ALA A 175 3.99 -3.37 -10.82
N ALA A 176 3.08 -4.02 -10.09
CA ALA A 176 3.40 -5.17 -9.23
C ALA A 176 3.92 -6.37 -10.03
N LEU A 177 3.30 -6.61 -11.19
CA LEU A 177 3.66 -7.71 -12.08
C LEU A 177 4.70 -7.30 -13.14
N ARG A 178 5.24 -6.08 -13.09
CA ARG A 178 6.23 -5.56 -14.07
C ARG A 178 5.79 -5.78 -15.52
N ILE A 179 4.51 -5.54 -15.81
CA ILE A 179 3.95 -5.68 -17.16
C ILE A 179 4.34 -4.45 -17.98
N GLU A 180 5.64 -4.36 -18.23
CA GLU A 180 6.28 -3.42 -19.14
C GLU A 180 6.44 -4.12 -20.49
N ASP A 181 6.62 -3.36 -21.57
CA ASP A 181 6.77 -3.95 -22.91
C ASP A 181 8.19 -4.55 -23.12
N GLU A 182 8.85 -4.96 -22.01
CA GLU A 182 10.17 -5.58 -21.94
C GLU A 182 10.05 -7.07 -21.55
N GLU A 183 10.93 -7.91 -22.07
CA GLU A 183 10.85 -9.38 -21.96
C GLU A 183 10.94 -9.88 -20.51
N ASP A 184 11.85 -9.33 -19.71
CA ASP A 184 12.09 -9.72 -18.32
C ASP A 184 10.85 -9.52 -17.42
N GLY A 185 10.14 -8.41 -17.62
CA GLY A 185 8.95 -8.07 -16.84
C GLY A 185 7.77 -9.00 -17.14
N LEU A 186 7.61 -9.36 -18.41
CA LEU A 186 6.58 -10.30 -18.83
C LEU A 186 6.86 -11.72 -18.34
N LEU A 187 8.13 -12.15 -18.31
CA LEU A 187 8.52 -13.45 -17.75
C LEU A 187 8.21 -13.53 -16.25
N PHE A 188 8.58 -12.49 -15.51
CA PHE A 188 8.25 -12.35 -14.09
C PHE A 188 6.73 -12.44 -13.84
N ALA A 189 5.93 -11.75 -14.66
CA ALA A 189 4.47 -11.81 -14.58
C ALA A 189 3.92 -13.21 -14.83
N GLN A 190 4.48 -13.95 -15.80
CA GLN A 190 4.08 -15.34 -16.07
C GLN A 190 4.37 -16.25 -14.87
N GLU A 191 5.55 -16.14 -14.27
CA GLU A 191 5.95 -16.89 -13.08
C GLU A 191 5.07 -16.58 -11.87
N ALA A 192 4.76 -15.31 -11.64
CA ALA A 192 3.87 -14.90 -10.56
C ALA A 192 2.44 -15.46 -10.73
N LEU A 193 1.97 -15.63 -11.96
CA LEU A 193 0.59 -16.04 -12.29
C LEU A 193 0.42 -17.52 -12.64
N ARG A 194 1.50 -18.30 -12.85
CA ARG A 194 1.41 -19.74 -13.11
C ARG A 194 0.83 -20.50 -11.92
N ALA A 195 0.42 -21.75 -12.12
CA ALA A 195 -0.03 -22.59 -11.02
C ALA A 195 1.08 -22.72 -9.96
N GLY A 196 0.76 -22.44 -8.69
CA GLY A 196 1.73 -22.37 -7.59
C GLY A 196 2.49 -21.04 -7.47
N GLY A 197 2.32 -20.10 -8.41
CA GLY A 197 2.89 -18.76 -8.35
C GLY A 197 2.22 -17.87 -7.28
N ALA A 198 2.97 -16.89 -6.77
CA ALA A 198 2.55 -16.04 -5.64
C ALA A 198 1.22 -15.30 -5.90
N ALA A 199 0.92 -14.94 -7.15
CA ALA A 199 -0.28 -14.20 -7.54
C ALA A 199 -1.28 -15.04 -8.37
N HIS A 200 -1.16 -16.37 -8.37
CA HIS A 200 -1.98 -17.26 -9.20
C HIS A 200 -3.49 -16.99 -9.10
N ALA A 201 -4.00 -16.70 -7.91
CA ALA A 201 -5.41 -16.41 -7.65
C ALA A 201 -5.95 -15.16 -8.39
N ALA A 202 -5.07 -14.27 -8.85
CA ALA A 202 -5.44 -13.10 -9.64
C ALA A 202 -5.69 -13.43 -11.11
N ARG A 203 -5.09 -14.51 -11.66
CA ARG A 203 -5.04 -14.80 -13.10
C ARG A 203 -6.42 -14.83 -13.76
N ALA A 204 -7.42 -15.42 -13.11
CA ALA A 204 -8.78 -15.53 -13.64
C ALA A 204 -9.53 -14.20 -13.75
N ARG A 205 -9.02 -13.14 -13.09
CA ARG A 205 -9.68 -11.84 -12.96
C ARG A 205 -8.96 -10.72 -13.70
N LEU A 206 -7.77 -11.01 -14.25
CA LEU A 206 -7.01 -10.05 -15.04
C LEU A 206 -7.72 -9.77 -16.36
N SER A 207 -7.63 -8.53 -16.84
CA SER A 207 -8.23 -8.14 -18.11
C SER A 207 -7.60 -8.89 -19.29
N ASP A 208 -8.38 -9.10 -20.35
CA ASP A 208 -7.89 -9.69 -21.60
C ASP A 208 -6.66 -8.96 -22.16
N VAL A 209 -6.55 -7.65 -21.95
CA VAL A 209 -5.40 -6.85 -22.39
C VAL A 209 -4.13 -7.28 -21.66
N VAL A 210 -4.22 -7.47 -20.33
CA VAL A 210 -3.12 -7.95 -19.50
C VAL A 210 -2.75 -9.38 -19.90
N LEU A 211 -3.74 -10.25 -20.06
CA LEU A 211 -3.50 -11.65 -20.45
C LEU A 211 -2.95 -11.81 -21.88
N ARG A 212 -3.34 -10.95 -22.83
CA ARG A 212 -2.80 -10.99 -24.20
C ARG A 212 -1.33 -10.62 -24.25
N ARG A 213 -0.89 -9.64 -23.46
CA ARG A 213 0.54 -9.30 -23.34
C ARG A 213 1.37 -10.48 -22.82
N LEU A 214 0.82 -11.25 -21.89
CA LEU A 214 1.47 -12.44 -21.32
C LEU A 214 1.51 -13.63 -22.28
N LYS A 215 0.52 -13.78 -23.17
CA LYS A 215 0.42 -14.90 -24.13
C LYS A 215 1.36 -14.78 -25.34
N GLY A 216 1.96 -13.61 -25.56
CA GLY A 216 2.88 -13.37 -26.67
C GLY A 216 4.28 -13.97 -26.49
N LEU A 217 4.61 -14.41 -25.27
CA LEU A 217 5.87 -15.08 -24.96
C LEU A 217 5.68 -16.60 -24.92
N PRO A 218 6.70 -17.38 -25.33
CA PRO A 218 6.66 -18.83 -25.18
C PRO A 218 6.28 -19.18 -23.74
N ALA A 219 5.45 -20.21 -23.57
CA ALA A 219 5.17 -20.73 -22.24
C ALA A 219 6.51 -21.19 -21.65
N LEU A 220 6.86 -20.71 -20.46
CA LEU A 220 7.95 -21.29 -19.67
C LEU A 220 7.69 -22.79 -19.55
N ASP A 221 8.49 -23.59 -20.26
CA ASP A 221 8.32 -25.03 -20.25
C ASP A 221 8.66 -25.53 -18.83
N PRO A 222 7.93 -26.51 -18.28
CA PRO A 222 8.22 -27.04 -16.94
C PRO A 222 9.64 -27.60 -16.77
N LEU A 223 10.35 -27.84 -17.88
CA LEU A 223 11.72 -28.35 -17.94
C LEU A 223 12.78 -27.26 -17.74
N ASP A 224 12.46 -25.97 -17.98
CA ASP A 224 13.43 -24.88 -17.82
C ASP A 224 13.62 -24.45 -16.35
N ALA A 225 12.74 -24.90 -15.45
CA ALA A 225 12.82 -24.62 -14.02
C ALA A 225 13.69 -25.61 -13.23
N ALA A 226 14.29 -26.60 -13.90
CA ALA A 226 15.09 -27.65 -13.26
C ALA A 226 16.61 -27.39 -13.27
N ASP A 227 17.08 -26.38 -14.02
CA ASP A 227 18.51 -26.09 -14.22
C ASP A 227 18.93 -24.67 -13.78
N THR A 228 18.50 -24.23 -12.60
CA THR A 228 19.13 -23.14 -11.81
C THR A 228 18.91 -23.36 -10.33
#